data_AF-A0A381AYK3-F1
#
_entry.id   AF-A0A381AYK3-F1
#
_cell.length_a   1.000
_cell.length_b   1.000
_cell.length_c   1.000
_cell.angle_alpha   90.00
_cell.angle_beta   90.00
_cell.angle_gamma   90.00
#
_symmetry.space_group_name_H-M   'P 1'
#
loop_
_entity.id
_entity.type
_entity.pdbx_description
1 polymer ?
#
loop_
_entity_poly.entity_id
_entity_poly.type
_entity_poly.pdbx_seq_one_letter_code
_entity_poly.pdbx_strand_id
1 'polypeptide(L)'
;MYSAFLFSAINNPLHGAQDMSRCAVLRLGPINLNQPKPAALNAETTGPMVLALMMHGWGEGGLGFKQQFDRFAEALQKGGHDKRGQDTYGTLLACAAILLGDDLAAAMDTHLDPNEERWWTENFTADSLPEVEDAKPNYRQCVDRILTAPVRAWRNSSRNTIGQAIADSRTTDDDGHAREPDYTYVQARRDITIAGFGLFNTREIVAPVMRKNSIKLAEALQQFGLEDSKLVLAVPNQSVKVAEHLEGSDWQHGAWKDALRQCPVPGVMITNSEITRLTIDGTQTRCTLIVLDRYHEAPEK
;
A
#
# COMPACT_ATOMS: atom_id res chain seq x y z
N MET A 1 5.35 12.37 29.13
CA MET A 1 4.37 11.42 29.71
C MET A 1 3.66 10.79 28.52
N TYR A 2 3.81 9.48 28.32
CA TYR A 2 3.10 8.75 27.27
C TYR A 2 1.91 8.05 27.92
N SER A 3 0.72 8.25 27.37
CA SER A 3 -0.52 7.69 27.90
C SER A 3 -1.29 7.04 26.75
N ALA A 4 -1.83 5.85 27.00
CA ALA A 4 -2.79 5.22 26.11
C ALA A 4 -4.15 5.89 26.32
N PHE A 5 -4.85 6.21 25.24
CA PHE A 5 -6.18 6.79 25.27
C PHE A 5 -7.12 6.00 24.36
N LEU A 6 -8.38 5.90 24.78
CA LEU A 6 -9.45 5.27 24.03
C LEU A 6 -10.42 6.36 23.58
N PHE A 7 -10.83 6.31 22.32
CA PHE A 7 -11.89 7.16 21.78
C PHE A 7 -12.82 6.31 20.91
N SER A 8 -14.07 6.75 20.78
CA SER A 8 -15.04 6.17 19.87
C SER A 8 -15.42 7.20 18.82
N ALA A 9 -15.57 6.74 17.58
CA ALA A 9 -16.00 7.55 16.47
C ALA A 9 -16.95 6.74 15.59
N ILE A 10 -17.94 7.41 14.99
CA ILE A 10 -18.86 6.77 14.04
C ILE A 10 -18.12 6.41 12.75
N ASN A 11 -17.24 7.31 12.31
CA ASN A 11 -16.40 7.12 11.14
C ASN A 11 -14.94 6.94 11.59
N ASN A 12 -14.20 6.08 10.91
CA ASN A 12 -12.77 5.94 11.14
C ASN A 12 -12.10 7.32 10.89
N PRO A 13 -11.35 7.86 11.86
CA PRO A 13 -10.71 9.16 11.66
C PRO A 13 -9.68 9.12 10.52
N LEU A 14 -9.65 10.17 9.70
CA LEU A 14 -8.71 10.31 8.59
C LEU A 14 -7.30 10.49 9.13
N HIS A 15 -6.46 9.47 8.97
CA HIS A 15 -5.05 9.51 9.35
C HIS A 15 -4.19 8.89 8.27
N GLY A 16 -2.96 9.39 8.13
CA GLY A 16 -1.97 8.75 7.26
C GLY A 16 -1.60 7.36 7.77
N ALA A 17 -1.13 6.48 6.88
CA ALA A 17 -0.76 5.10 7.22
C ALA A 17 0.21 5.00 8.42
N GLN A 18 1.09 5.99 8.60
CA GLN A 18 2.04 6.03 9.71
C GLN A 18 1.37 6.25 11.08
N ASP A 19 0.29 7.03 11.13
CA ASP A 19 -0.48 7.26 12.35
C ASP A 19 -1.42 6.09 12.63
N MET A 20 -2.04 5.53 11.59
CA MET A 20 -2.88 4.32 11.71
C MET A 20 -2.09 3.12 12.23
N SER A 21 -0.82 2.97 11.82
CA SER A 21 0.04 1.89 12.32
C SER A 21 0.36 1.97 13.82
N ARG A 22 -0.02 3.06 14.52
CA ARG A 22 0.15 3.25 15.97
C ARG A 22 -1.17 3.19 16.73
N CYS A 23 -2.28 2.92 16.05
CA CYS A 23 -3.60 2.79 16.63
C CYS A 23 -4.10 1.36 16.42
N ALA A 24 -4.88 0.86 17.37
CA ALA A 24 -5.66 -0.36 17.18
C ALA A 24 -7.11 0.05 16.93
N VAL A 25 -7.62 -0.19 15.71
CA VAL A 25 -9.01 0.15 15.38
C VAL A 25 -9.91 -1.07 15.56
N LEU A 26 -10.84 -0.97 16.50
CA LEU A 26 -11.86 -1.99 16.73
C LEU A 26 -13.14 -1.62 16.00
N ARG A 27 -13.50 -2.38 14.96
CA ARG A 27 -14.84 -2.30 14.35
C ARG A 27 -15.82 -3.07 15.21
N LEU A 28 -16.72 -2.36 15.86
CA LEU A 28 -17.77 -2.96 16.67
C LEU A 28 -18.92 -3.45 15.77
N GLY A 29 -19.44 -4.63 16.09
CA GLY A 29 -20.67 -5.13 15.49
C GLY A 29 -21.90 -4.31 15.89
N PRO A 30 -23.05 -4.54 15.24
CA PRO A 30 -24.29 -3.89 15.61
C PRO A 30 -24.67 -4.19 17.07
N ILE A 31 -25.10 -3.15 17.80
CA ILE A 31 -25.52 -3.29 19.20
C ILE A 31 -26.78 -4.16 19.26
N ASN A 32 -26.72 -5.25 20.03
CA ASN A 32 -27.91 -6.02 20.36
C ASN A 32 -28.76 -5.25 21.39
N LEU A 33 -29.89 -4.68 20.96
CA LEU A 33 -30.77 -3.89 21.82
C LEU A 33 -31.38 -4.68 23.00
N ASN A 34 -31.38 -6.01 22.90
CA ASN A 34 -31.91 -6.91 23.94
C ASN A 34 -30.83 -7.36 24.93
N GLN A 35 -29.57 -6.96 24.75
CA GLN A 35 -28.51 -7.36 25.68
C GLN A 35 -28.69 -6.67 27.04
N PRO A 36 -28.44 -7.38 28.16
CA PRO A 36 -28.49 -6.75 29.47
C PRO A 36 -27.46 -5.62 29.54
N LYS A 37 -27.83 -4.53 30.23
CA LYS A 37 -26.89 -3.44 30.47
C LYS A 37 -25.67 -3.99 31.23
N PRO A 38 -24.44 -3.62 30.85
CA PRO A 38 -23.25 -4.00 31.61
C PRO A 38 -23.39 -3.55 33.06
N ALA A 39 -22.82 -4.32 33.98
CA ALA A 39 -22.76 -3.94 35.38
C ALA A 39 -22.05 -2.59 35.53
N ALA A 40 -22.57 -1.74 36.43
CA ALA A 40 -21.90 -0.48 36.73
C ALA A 40 -20.53 -0.76 37.34
N LEU A 41 -19.48 -0.22 36.73
CA LEU A 41 -18.12 -0.31 37.25
C LEU A 41 -17.93 0.73 38.34
N ASN A 42 -17.43 0.31 39.50
CA ASN A 42 -16.99 1.23 40.53
C ASN A 42 -15.50 1.52 40.30
N ALA A 43 -15.19 2.74 39.85
CA ALA A 43 -13.82 3.13 39.53
C ALA A 43 -12.85 3.00 40.72
N GLU A 44 -13.33 3.21 41.96
CA GLU A 44 -12.51 3.14 43.17
C GLU A 44 -12.10 1.70 43.52
N THR A 45 -12.83 0.70 43.04
CA THR A 45 -12.53 -0.72 43.31
C THR A 45 -12.02 -1.45 42.07
N THR A 46 -12.70 -1.29 40.93
CA THR A 46 -12.36 -1.97 39.68
C THR A 46 -10.97 -1.56 39.18
N GLY A 47 -10.62 -0.27 39.24
CA GLY A 47 -9.31 0.22 38.77
C GLY A 47 -8.14 -0.43 39.50
N PRO A 48 -8.09 -0.39 40.85
CA PRO A 48 -7.08 -1.10 41.63
C PRO A 48 -7.03 -2.61 41.40
N MET A 49 -8.19 -3.27 41.20
CA MET A 49 -8.24 -4.71 40.90
C MET A 49 -7.60 -5.03 39.55
N VAL A 50 -7.95 -4.29 38.50
CA VAL A 50 -7.36 -4.43 37.16
C VAL A 50 -5.85 -4.19 37.23
N LEU A 51 -5.41 -3.15 37.94
CA LEU A 51 -3.99 -2.85 38.11
C LEU A 51 -3.26 -3.99 38.86
N ALA A 52 -3.84 -4.52 39.93
CA ALA A 52 -3.26 -5.62 40.67
C ALA A 52 -3.10 -6.87 39.79
N LEU A 53 -4.13 -7.24 39.01
CA LEU A 53 -4.06 -8.35 38.05
C LEU A 53 -2.95 -8.16 37.02
N MET A 54 -2.84 -6.95 36.46
CA MET A 54 -1.76 -6.62 35.52
C MET A 54 -0.37 -6.73 36.15
N MET A 55 -0.20 -6.23 37.38
CA MET A 55 1.07 -6.32 38.11
C MET A 55 1.43 -7.77 38.45
N HIS A 56 0.43 -8.59 38.81
CA HIS A 56 0.63 -10.01 39.05
C HIS A 56 1.02 -10.75 37.77
N GLY A 57 0.33 -10.51 36.66
CA GLY A 57 0.63 -11.12 35.36
C GLY A 57 1.94 -10.65 34.74
N TRP A 58 2.50 -9.52 35.19
CA TRP A 58 3.86 -9.13 34.84
C TRP A 58 4.88 -10.15 35.38
N GLY A 59 4.60 -10.79 36.53
CA GLY A 59 5.44 -11.82 37.15
C GLY A 59 6.78 -11.30 37.71
N GLU A 60 7.61 -12.21 38.23
CA GLU A 60 8.99 -11.86 38.58
C GLU A 60 9.78 -11.49 37.31
N GLY A 61 10.25 -10.25 37.25
CA GLY A 61 11.10 -9.76 36.15
C GLY A 61 10.39 -9.55 34.80
N GLY A 62 9.05 -9.59 34.72
CA GLY A 62 8.32 -9.34 33.47
C GLY A 62 8.02 -10.58 32.61
N LEU A 63 8.28 -11.78 33.13
CA LEU A 63 8.20 -13.02 32.35
C LEU A 63 6.77 -13.42 31.95
N GLY A 64 5.76 -13.16 32.78
CA GLY A 64 4.38 -13.55 32.47
C GLY A 64 3.82 -12.78 31.27
N PHE A 65 4.00 -11.46 31.27
CA PHE A 65 3.68 -10.63 30.11
C PHE A 65 4.50 -11.02 28.88
N LYS A 66 5.82 -11.22 29.03
CA LYS A 66 6.69 -11.55 27.90
C LYS A 66 6.28 -12.85 27.21
N GLN A 67 5.91 -13.88 27.98
CA GLN A 67 5.43 -15.15 27.44
C GLN A 67 4.15 -14.98 26.63
N GLN A 68 3.17 -14.26 27.19
CA GLN A 68 1.91 -13.99 26.49
C GLN A 68 2.12 -13.15 25.23
N PHE A 69 2.98 -12.13 25.31
CA PHE A 69 3.34 -11.30 24.17
C PHE A 69 4.01 -12.11 23.06
N ASP A 70 5.01 -12.94 23.37
CA ASP A 70 5.73 -13.73 22.37
C ASP A 70 4.81 -14.72 21.67
N ARG A 71 3.92 -15.35 22.44
CA ARG A 71 2.91 -16.29 21.94
C ARG A 71 2.01 -15.62 20.89
N PHE A 72 1.43 -14.47 21.21
CA PHE A 72 0.59 -13.75 20.26
C PHE A 72 1.39 -13.13 19.12
N ALA A 73 2.61 -12.64 19.36
CA ALA A 73 3.47 -12.10 18.32
C ALA A 73 3.81 -13.16 17.26
N GLU A 74 4.07 -14.41 17.68
CA GLU A 74 4.31 -15.52 16.77
C GLU A 74 3.06 -15.86 15.94
N ALA A 75 1.88 -15.89 16.57
CA ALA A 75 0.61 -16.12 15.89
C ALA A 75 0.30 -15.03 14.85
N LEU A 76 0.46 -13.76 15.24
CA LEU A 76 0.27 -12.61 14.35
C LEU A 76 1.29 -12.60 13.21
N GLN A 77 2.55 -12.97 13.47
CA GLN A 77 3.56 -13.09 12.43
C GLN A 77 3.15 -14.14 11.38
N LYS A 78 2.63 -15.30 11.81
CA LYS A 78 2.09 -16.33 10.91
C LYS A 78 0.87 -15.82 10.12
N GLY A 79 0.07 -14.94 10.72
CA GLY A 79 -1.04 -14.23 10.08
C GLY A 79 -0.61 -13.06 9.17
N GLY A 80 0.68 -12.85 8.95
CA GLY A 80 1.22 -11.83 8.03
C GLY A 80 1.49 -10.45 8.63
N HIS A 81 1.35 -10.28 9.95
CA HIS A 81 1.63 -8.99 10.59
C HIS A 81 3.13 -8.67 10.61
N ASP A 82 3.46 -7.41 10.29
CA ASP A 82 4.80 -6.89 10.45
C ASP A 82 5.16 -6.69 11.94
N LYS A 83 6.39 -6.25 12.20
CA LYS A 83 6.86 -6.06 13.58
C LYS A 83 6.00 -5.05 14.36
N ARG A 84 5.44 -4.06 13.67
CA ARG A 84 4.62 -3.02 14.31
C ARG A 84 3.22 -3.54 14.63
N GLY A 85 2.60 -4.32 13.76
CA GLY A 85 1.35 -5.03 14.02
C GLY A 85 1.49 -5.98 15.21
N GLN A 86 2.58 -6.76 15.25
CA GLN A 86 2.92 -7.64 16.38
C GLN A 86 3.05 -6.85 17.69
N ASP A 87 3.80 -5.74 17.69
CA ASP A 87 4.00 -4.93 18.90
C ASP A 87 2.68 -4.28 19.38
N THR A 88 1.83 -3.85 18.45
CA THR A 88 0.55 -3.18 18.77
C THR A 88 -0.49 -4.18 19.26
N TYR A 89 -0.85 -5.17 18.43
CA TYR A 89 -1.90 -6.13 18.74
C TYR A 89 -1.45 -7.19 19.74
N GLY A 90 -0.19 -7.66 19.65
CA GLY A 90 0.37 -8.62 20.59
C GLY A 90 0.41 -8.08 22.02
N THR A 91 0.69 -6.78 22.20
CA THR A 91 0.62 -6.14 23.53
C THR A 91 -0.81 -6.14 24.08
N LEU A 92 -1.80 -5.79 23.26
CA LEU A 92 -3.20 -5.76 23.70
C LEU A 92 -3.73 -7.16 24.04
N LEU A 93 -3.42 -8.15 23.21
CA LEU A 93 -3.80 -9.55 23.44
C LEU A 93 -3.14 -10.13 24.69
N ALA A 94 -1.86 -9.84 24.91
CA ALA A 94 -1.16 -10.26 26.12
C ALA A 94 -1.78 -9.66 27.39
N CYS A 95 -2.12 -8.37 27.36
CA CYS A 95 -2.83 -7.72 28.46
C CYS A 95 -4.22 -8.36 28.69
N ALA A 96 -4.97 -8.65 27.62
CA ALA A 96 -6.28 -9.28 27.73
C ALA A 96 -6.19 -10.69 28.33
N ALA A 97 -5.24 -11.51 27.87
CA ALA A 97 -5.00 -12.85 28.39
C ALA A 97 -4.63 -12.84 29.88
N ILE A 98 -3.81 -11.88 30.32
CA ILE A 98 -3.49 -11.69 31.75
C ILE A 98 -4.73 -11.31 32.57
N LEU A 99 -5.55 -10.37 32.06
CA LEU A 99 -6.69 -9.83 32.79
C LEU A 99 -7.81 -10.85 32.97
N LEU A 100 -8.07 -11.65 31.93
CA LEU A 100 -9.12 -12.65 31.96
C LEU A 100 -8.62 -13.94 32.61
N GLY A 101 -7.38 -14.35 32.32
CA GLY A 101 -6.92 -15.70 32.63
C GLY A 101 -7.70 -16.76 31.86
N ASP A 102 -7.24 -18.00 31.94
CA ASP A 102 -7.75 -19.09 31.09
C ASP A 102 -9.23 -19.40 31.38
N ASP A 103 -9.61 -19.45 32.67
CA ASP A 103 -10.98 -19.81 33.09
C ASP A 103 -12.04 -18.80 32.59
N LEU A 104 -11.78 -17.50 32.77
CA LEU A 104 -12.73 -16.47 32.35
C LEU A 104 -12.69 -16.30 30.83
N ALA A 105 -11.52 -16.44 30.21
CA ALA A 105 -11.39 -16.40 28.75
C ALA A 105 -12.25 -17.49 28.10
N ALA A 106 -12.19 -18.72 28.62
CA ALA A 106 -13.02 -19.83 28.16
C ALA A 106 -14.52 -19.58 28.44
N ALA A 107 -14.86 -19.05 29.62
CA ALA A 107 -16.26 -18.73 29.96
C ALA A 107 -16.87 -17.61 29.09
N MET A 108 -16.03 -16.71 28.59
CA MET A 108 -16.43 -15.62 27.70
C MET A 108 -16.36 -15.98 26.21
N ASP A 109 -16.02 -17.23 25.87
CA ASP A 109 -15.82 -17.69 24.49
C ASP A 109 -14.81 -16.81 23.74
N THR A 110 -13.75 -16.41 24.45
CA THR A 110 -12.65 -15.62 23.89
C THR A 110 -11.51 -16.56 23.50
N HIS A 111 -10.98 -16.41 22.28
CA HIS A 111 -9.88 -17.24 21.77
C HIS A 111 -8.51 -16.90 22.37
N LEU A 112 -8.43 -16.70 23.69
CA LEU A 112 -7.22 -16.29 24.39
C LEU A 112 -6.51 -17.46 25.10
N ASP A 113 -7.07 -18.67 25.04
CA ASP A 113 -6.46 -19.89 25.57
C ASP A 113 -5.15 -20.23 24.84
N PRO A 114 -4.14 -20.80 25.53
CA PRO A 114 -2.88 -21.27 24.92
C PRO A 114 -2.97 -22.32 23.80
N ASN A 115 -4.17 -22.79 23.44
CA ASN A 115 -4.37 -23.74 22.34
C ASN A 115 -5.18 -23.14 21.18
N GLU A 116 -5.54 -21.86 21.26
CA GLU A 116 -6.41 -21.18 20.30
C GLU A 116 -5.70 -20.11 19.46
N GLU A 117 -4.36 -20.03 19.51
CA GLU A 117 -3.60 -19.04 18.74
C GLU A 117 -3.78 -19.18 17.23
N ARG A 118 -4.13 -20.40 16.79
CA ARG A 118 -4.47 -20.68 15.40
C ARG A 118 -5.62 -19.80 14.92
N TRP A 119 -6.60 -19.51 15.79
CA TRP A 119 -7.71 -18.63 15.45
C TRP A 119 -7.21 -17.24 15.02
N TRP A 120 -6.27 -16.66 15.77
CA TRP A 120 -5.69 -15.36 15.45
C TRP A 120 -4.86 -15.37 14.17
N THR A 121 -4.19 -16.48 13.88
CA THR A 121 -3.45 -16.66 12.63
C THR A 121 -4.38 -16.66 11.42
N GLU A 122 -5.54 -17.30 11.54
CA GLU A 122 -6.46 -17.53 10.41
C GLU A 122 -7.52 -16.42 10.24
N ASN A 123 -7.98 -15.81 11.33
CA ASN A 123 -9.10 -14.86 11.32
C ASN A 123 -8.67 -13.41 11.54
N PHE A 124 -7.45 -13.18 12.03
CA PHE A 124 -6.90 -11.85 12.28
C PHE A 124 -5.62 -11.64 11.48
N THR A 125 -5.71 -11.83 10.16
CA THR A 125 -4.60 -11.61 9.23
C THR A 125 -4.34 -10.12 9.04
N ALA A 126 -3.12 -9.76 8.62
CA ALA A 126 -2.78 -8.36 8.38
C ALA A 126 -3.67 -7.71 7.30
N ASP A 127 -4.09 -8.50 6.31
CA ASP A 127 -4.92 -8.03 5.20
C ASP A 127 -6.40 -7.84 5.57
N SER A 128 -6.87 -8.47 6.66
CA SER A 128 -8.24 -8.31 7.16
C SER A 128 -8.42 -7.09 8.05
N LEU A 129 -7.33 -6.37 8.34
CA LEU A 129 -7.36 -5.18 9.18
C LEU A 129 -8.13 -4.04 8.50
N PRO A 130 -9.04 -3.35 9.20
CA PRO A 130 -9.80 -2.20 8.71
C PRO A 130 -8.95 -1.09 8.06
N GLU A 131 -7.70 -0.96 8.47
CA GLU A 131 -6.73 0.01 7.95
C GLU A 131 -6.19 -0.35 6.57
N VAL A 132 -6.25 -1.64 6.20
CA VAL A 132 -5.66 -2.22 5.00
C VAL A 132 -6.75 -2.73 4.03
N GLU A 133 -7.91 -3.15 4.54
CA GLU A 133 -9.00 -3.81 3.79
C GLU A 133 -9.51 -3.03 2.56
N ASP A 134 -9.51 -1.69 2.64
CA ASP A 134 -9.92 -0.78 1.58
C ASP A 134 -8.79 0.10 1.03
N ALA A 135 -7.58 -0.02 1.59
CA ALA A 135 -6.44 0.77 1.16
C ALA A 135 -5.81 0.12 -0.08
N LYS A 136 -6.05 0.69 -1.26
CA LYS A 136 -5.28 0.33 -2.46
C LYS A 136 -3.79 0.34 -2.13
N PRO A 137 -2.96 -0.57 -2.67
CA PRO A 137 -1.53 -0.53 -2.46
C PRO A 137 -0.94 0.85 -2.81
N ASN A 138 0.01 1.33 -2.02
CA ASN A 138 0.59 2.68 -2.16
C ASN A 138 1.13 2.96 -3.58
N TYR A 139 1.75 1.96 -4.24
CA TYR A 139 2.19 2.09 -5.63
C TYR A 139 1.01 2.35 -6.59
N ARG A 140 -0.14 1.70 -6.35
CA ARG A 140 -1.34 1.80 -7.18
C ARG A 140 -1.97 3.18 -7.01
N GLN A 141 -2.13 3.63 -5.77
CA GLN A 141 -2.60 4.99 -5.47
C GLN A 141 -1.71 6.06 -6.11
N CYS A 142 -0.38 5.87 -6.11
CA CYS A 142 0.55 6.77 -6.76
C CYS A 142 0.35 6.84 -8.28
N VAL A 143 0.18 5.68 -8.95
CA VAL A 143 -0.08 5.63 -10.39
C VAL A 143 -1.43 6.28 -10.72
N ASP A 144 -2.49 5.95 -9.97
CA ASP A 144 -3.81 6.55 -10.13
C ASP A 144 -3.71 8.08 -10.06
N ARG A 145 -2.96 8.60 -9.07
CA ARG A 145 -2.73 10.04 -8.94
C ARG A 145 -2.00 10.62 -10.15
N ILE A 146 -0.94 9.98 -10.64
CA ILE A 146 -0.20 10.43 -11.84
C ILE A 146 -1.12 10.50 -13.06
N LEU A 147 -1.95 9.47 -13.27
CA LEU A 147 -2.81 9.35 -14.45
C LEU A 147 -4.02 10.28 -14.41
N THR A 148 -4.55 10.59 -13.22
CA THR A 148 -5.79 11.38 -13.04
C THR A 148 -5.55 12.85 -12.71
N ALA A 149 -4.36 13.21 -12.23
CA ALA A 149 -4.05 14.60 -11.91
C ALA A 149 -4.10 15.48 -13.18
N PRO A 150 -4.68 16.69 -13.08
CA PRO A 150 -4.78 17.59 -14.21
C PRO A 150 -3.41 18.20 -14.55
N VAL A 151 -3.04 18.18 -15.82
CA VAL A 151 -1.79 18.78 -16.30
C VAL A 151 -1.97 20.28 -16.49
N ARG A 152 -1.46 21.08 -15.55
CA ARG A 152 -1.60 22.55 -15.56
C ARG A 152 -1.05 23.22 -16.83
N ALA A 153 -0.08 22.59 -17.51
CA ALA A 153 0.53 23.11 -18.73
C ALA A 153 -0.40 23.04 -19.96
N TRP A 154 -1.41 22.16 -19.95
CA TRP A 154 -2.31 21.97 -21.08
C TRP A 154 -3.54 22.88 -20.96
N ARG A 155 -3.35 24.19 -21.10
CA ARG A 155 -4.48 25.14 -21.11
C ARG A 155 -5.29 25.00 -22.41
N ASN A 156 -6.61 24.83 -22.30
CA ASN A 156 -7.56 24.70 -23.43
C ASN A 156 -7.36 23.47 -24.34
N SER A 157 -6.66 22.44 -23.86
CA SER A 157 -6.64 21.15 -24.56
C SER A 157 -7.95 20.40 -24.32
N SER A 158 -8.40 19.59 -25.28
CA SER A 158 -9.49 18.64 -25.07
C SER A 158 -9.13 17.55 -24.04
N ARG A 159 -7.85 17.46 -23.68
CA ARG A 159 -7.27 16.50 -22.74
C ARG A 159 -6.72 17.22 -21.54
N ASN A 160 -7.13 16.78 -20.35
CA ASN A 160 -6.72 17.41 -19.10
C ASN A 160 -5.76 16.55 -18.28
N THR A 161 -5.64 15.24 -18.56
CA THR A 161 -4.84 14.31 -17.75
C THR A 161 -3.95 13.41 -18.59
N ILE A 162 -2.86 12.90 -17.99
CA ILE A 162 -1.94 11.96 -18.65
C ILE A 162 -2.66 10.67 -19.03
N GLY A 163 -3.56 10.16 -18.16
CA GLY A 163 -4.35 8.98 -18.44
C GLY A 163 -5.21 9.12 -19.69
N GLN A 164 -5.86 10.28 -19.87
CA GLN A 164 -6.67 10.56 -21.06
C GLN A 164 -5.80 10.64 -22.33
N ALA A 165 -4.65 11.33 -22.26
CA ALA A 165 -3.71 11.43 -23.37
C ALA A 165 -3.17 10.05 -23.82
N ILE A 166 -2.91 9.16 -22.86
CA ILE A 166 -2.51 7.78 -23.14
C ILE A 166 -3.66 7.00 -23.76
N ALA A 167 -4.85 7.03 -23.14
CA ALA A 167 -6.02 6.29 -23.59
C ALA A 167 -6.40 6.64 -25.03
N ASP A 168 -6.46 7.93 -25.36
CA ASP A 168 -6.79 8.41 -26.71
C ASP A 168 -5.72 8.05 -27.76
N SER A 169 -4.51 7.71 -27.31
CA SER A 169 -3.39 7.33 -28.19
C SER A 169 -3.29 5.83 -28.46
N ARG A 170 -4.07 5.02 -27.75
CA ARG A 170 -4.11 3.57 -27.96
C ARG A 170 -4.78 3.25 -29.29
N THR A 171 -4.16 2.32 -30.01
CA THR A 171 -4.68 1.78 -31.28
C THR A 171 -5.54 0.54 -31.06
N THR A 172 -5.72 0.12 -29.81
CA THR A 172 -6.56 -1.01 -29.41
C THR A 172 -7.46 -0.57 -28.28
N ASP A 173 -8.71 -1.03 -28.27
CA ASP A 173 -9.59 -0.87 -27.13
C ASP A 173 -9.29 -1.89 -26.02
N ASP A 174 -10.07 -1.83 -24.93
CA ASP A 174 -9.90 -2.69 -23.76
C ASP A 174 -10.19 -4.18 -24.07
N ASP A 175 -10.97 -4.45 -25.12
CA ASP A 175 -11.29 -5.79 -25.63
C ASP A 175 -10.27 -6.28 -26.68
N GLY A 176 -9.25 -5.47 -27.00
CA GLY A 176 -8.17 -5.81 -27.92
C GLY A 176 -8.51 -5.62 -29.40
N HIS A 177 -9.64 -5.00 -29.73
CA HIS A 177 -10.00 -4.66 -31.10
C HIS A 177 -9.23 -3.43 -31.58
N ALA A 178 -8.80 -3.47 -32.85
CA ALA A 178 -8.12 -2.35 -33.47
C ALA A 178 -9.06 -1.14 -33.57
N ARG A 179 -8.60 0.01 -33.08
CA ARG A 179 -9.28 1.30 -33.11
C ARG A 179 -8.39 2.34 -33.76
N GLU A 180 -9.00 3.25 -34.52
CA GLU A 180 -8.32 4.44 -35.01
C GLU A 180 -8.16 5.44 -33.85
N PRO A 181 -6.93 5.84 -33.49
CA PRO A 181 -6.71 6.70 -32.34
C PRO A 181 -7.13 8.15 -32.67
N ASP A 182 -7.92 8.76 -31.77
CA ASP A 182 -8.28 10.18 -31.83
C ASP A 182 -7.09 11.12 -31.55
N TYR A 183 -5.94 10.52 -31.21
CA TYR A 183 -4.72 11.21 -30.83
C TYR A 183 -3.49 10.40 -31.23
N THR A 184 -2.64 10.96 -32.08
CA THR A 184 -1.49 10.18 -32.54
C THR A 184 -0.49 9.96 -31.39
N TYR A 185 0.19 8.82 -31.39
CA TYR A 185 1.28 8.51 -30.46
C TYR A 185 2.32 9.65 -30.35
N VAL A 186 2.66 10.27 -31.48
CA VAL A 186 3.62 11.38 -31.54
C VAL A 186 3.12 12.60 -30.79
N GLN A 187 1.84 12.95 -30.92
CA GLN A 187 1.23 14.05 -30.20
C GLN A 187 1.16 13.74 -28.69
N ALA A 188 0.70 12.54 -28.32
CA ALA A 188 0.64 12.10 -26.93
C ALA A 188 2.01 12.16 -26.25
N ARG A 189 3.04 11.62 -26.92
CA ARG A 189 4.41 11.68 -26.43
C ARG A 189 4.89 13.10 -26.22
N ARG A 190 4.62 14.01 -27.17
CA ARG A 190 5.03 15.42 -27.06
C ARG A 190 4.37 16.07 -25.84
N ASP A 191 3.06 15.93 -25.70
CA ASP A 191 2.31 16.64 -24.67
C ASP A 191 2.61 16.06 -23.27
N ILE A 192 2.77 14.74 -23.14
CA ILE A 192 3.23 14.07 -21.91
C ILE A 192 4.65 14.52 -21.53
N THR A 193 5.52 14.74 -22.53
CA THR A 193 6.87 15.31 -22.32
C THR A 193 6.81 16.73 -21.74
N ILE A 194 5.86 17.56 -22.20
CA ILE A 194 5.65 18.90 -21.63
C ILE A 194 5.29 18.81 -20.14
N ALA A 195 4.48 17.81 -19.75
CA ALA A 195 4.12 17.53 -18.37
C ALA A 195 5.28 16.98 -17.51
N GLY A 196 6.44 16.69 -18.11
CA GLY A 196 7.63 16.20 -17.40
C GLY A 196 7.71 14.68 -17.27
N PHE A 197 6.89 13.94 -18.02
CA PHE A 197 6.89 12.48 -18.08
C PHE A 197 7.35 12.03 -19.47
N GLY A 198 7.73 10.76 -19.65
CA GLY A 198 8.05 10.22 -20.97
C GLY A 198 7.06 9.15 -21.41
N LEU A 199 6.62 9.18 -22.67
CA LEU A 199 5.88 8.07 -23.27
C LEU A 199 6.77 7.38 -24.29
N PHE A 200 6.92 6.07 -24.14
CA PHE A 200 7.76 5.22 -24.97
C PHE A 200 7.01 3.92 -25.32
N ASN A 201 7.48 3.20 -26.33
CA ASN A 201 7.17 1.78 -26.48
C ASN A 201 8.34 0.90 -25.99
N THR A 202 8.08 -0.38 -25.74
CA THR A 202 9.10 -1.32 -25.23
C THR A 202 10.33 -1.42 -26.14
N ARG A 203 10.15 -1.36 -27.46
CA ARG A 203 11.25 -1.36 -28.44
C ARG A 203 12.17 -0.14 -28.29
N GLU A 204 11.61 1.05 -28.05
CA GLU A 204 12.38 2.27 -27.81
C GLU A 204 13.19 2.20 -26.50
N ILE A 205 12.63 1.57 -25.47
CA ILE A 205 13.29 1.37 -24.17
C ILE A 205 14.51 0.45 -24.28
N VAL A 206 14.39 -0.66 -25.02
CA VAL A 206 15.49 -1.65 -25.13
C VAL A 206 16.49 -1.34 -26.24
N ALA A 207 16.18 -0.43 -27.16
CA ALA A 207 17.05 -0.08 -28.30
C ALA A 207 18.50 0.29 -27.91
N PRO A 208 18.77 1.05 -26.83
CA PRO A 208 20.15 1.34 -26.41
C PRO A 208 20.93 0.08 -26.01
N VAL A 209 20.30 -0.86 -25.31
CA VAL A 209 20.92 -2.12 -24.87
C VAL A 209 21.15 -3.04 -26.06
N MET A 210 20.19 -3.12 -26.98
CA MET A 210 20.34 -3.86 -28.24
C MET A 210 21.59 -3.40 -29.01
N ARG A 211 21.78 -2.08 -29.17
CA ARG A 211 22.95 -1.52 -29.88
C ARG A 211 24.25 -1.80 -29.13
N LYS A 212 24.26 -1.64 -27.80
CA LYS A 212 25.44 -1.81 -26.97
C LYS A 212 25.92 -3.26 -26.95
N ASN A 213 24.99 -4.20 -26.81
CA ASN A 213 25.30 -5.63 -26.62
C ASN A 213 25.19 -6.44 -27.92
N SER A 214 24.77 -5.82 -29.03
CA SER A 214 24.54 -6.47 -30.33
C SER A 214 23.56 -7.66 -30.26
N ILE A 215 22.55 -7.57 -29.40
CA ILE A 215 21.51 -8.59 -29.22
C ILE A 215 20.25 -8.29 -30.04
N LYS A 216 19.46 -9.33 -30.34
CA LYS A 216 18.20 -9.20 -31.09
C LYS A 216 17.08 -8.65 -30.20
N LEU A 217 16.03 -8.10 -30.81
CA LEU A 217 14.87 -7.53 -30.10
C LEU A 217 14.22 -8.54 -29.16
N ALA A 218 13.95 -9.76 -29.64
CA ALA A 218 13.31 -10.80 -28.84
C ALA A 218 14.14 -11.17 -27.59
N GLU A 219 15.46 -11.22 -27.73
CA GLU A 219 16.38 -11.50 -26.62
C GLU A 219 16.40 -10.36 -25.60
N ALA A 220 16.43 -9.11 -26.06
CA ALA A 220 16.36 -7.94 -25.19
C ALA A 220 15.03 -7.85 -24.44
N LEU A 221 13.91 -8.10 -25.13
CA LEU A 221 12.57 -8.11 -24.52
C LEU A 221 12.45 -9.21 -23.46
N GLN A 222 12.92 -10.44 -23.78
CA GLN A 222 12.95 -11.55 -22.84
C GLN A 222 13.81 -11.25 -21.60
N GLN A 223 14.99 -10.65 -21.79
CA GLN A 223 15.90 -10.29 -20.70
C GLN A 223 15.24 -9.36 -19.66
N PHE A 224 14.34 -8.48 -20.09
CA PHE A 224 13.67 -7.51 -19.22
C PHE A 224 12.21 -7.86 -18.90
N GLY A 225 11.72 -9.04 -19.31
CA GLY A 225 10.32 -9.45 -19.09
C GLY A 225 9.29 -8.55 -19.78
N LEU A 226 9.65 -8.02 -20.95
CA LEU A 226 8.84 -7.11 -21.74
C LEU A 226 8.25 -7.82 -22.95
N GLU A 227 7.07 -7.37 -23.38
CA GLU A 227 6.45 -7.77 -24.65
C GLU A 227 6.66 -6.69 -25.71
N ASP A 228 6.58 -7.06 -26.99
CA ASP A 228 6.76 -6.11 -28.08
C ASP A 228 5.58 -5.13 -28.17
N SER A 229 5.86 -3.89 -28.55
CA SER A 229 4.88 -2.83 -28.84
C SER A 229 3.97 -2.38 -27.68
N LYS A 230 4.29 -2.70 -26.43
CA LYS A 230 3.55 -2.19 -25.27
C LYS A 230 3.91 -0.74 -24.95
N LEU A 231 2.93 0.05 -24.50
CA LEU A 231 3.16 1.43 -24.06
C LEU A 231 3.79 1.45 -22.66
N VAL A 232 4.79 2.32 -22.50
CA VAL A 232 5.58 2.49 -21.28
C VAL A 232 5.58 3.95 -20.87
N LEU A 233 5.09 4.24 -19.67
CA LEU A 233 5.17 5.56 -19.05
C LEU A 233 6.46 5.64 -18.21
N ALA A 234 7.37 6.53 -18.60
CA ALA A 234 8.58 6.83 -17.86
C ALA A 234 8.33 7.98 -16.88
N VAL A 235 8.50 7.71 -15.59
CA VAL A 235 8.38 8.70 -14.51
C VAL A 235 9.79 9.04 -14.00
N PRO A 236 10.32 10.25 -14.23
CA PRO A 236 11.60 10.66 -13.67
C PRO A 236 11.66 10.49 -12.14
N ASN A 237 12.74 9.93 -11.62
CA ASN A 237 12.95 9.81 -10.17
C ASN A 237 13.24 11.16 -9.50
N GLN A 238 13.66 12.15 -10.29
CA GLN A 238 13.90 13.53 -9.88
C GLN A 238 13.37 14.44 -11.00
N SER A 239 12.28 15.15 -10.74
CA SER A 239 11.70 16.13 -11.66
C SER A 239 10.84 17.13 -10.89
N VAL A 240 11.08 18.42 -11.12
CA VAL A 240 10.27 19.50 -10.55
C VAL A 240 8.84 19.42 -11.09
N LYS A 241 8.68 19.17 -12.39
CA LYS A 241 7.36 19.04 -13.04
C LYS A 241 6.53 17.88 -12.47
N VAL A 242 7.17 16.73 -12.21
CA VAL A 242 6.50 15.59 -11.56
C VAL A 242 6.12 15.94 -10.12
N ALA A 243 6.99 16.64 -9.38
CA ALA A 243 6.69 17.09 -8.03
C ALA A 243 5.51 18.08 -7.99
N GLU A 244 5.44 19.02 -8.93
CA GLU A 244 4.32 19.95 -9.10
C GLU A 244 3.01 19.21 -9.42
N HIS A 245 3.08 18.16 -10.25
CA HIS A 245 1.92 17.31 -10.58
C HIS A 245 1.38 16.54 -9.37
N LEU A 246 2.27 16.21 -8.43
CA LEU A 246 1.97 15.49 -7.19
C LEU A 246 1.88 16.40 -5.97
N GLU A 247 1.83 17.72 -6.17
CA GLU A 247 1.66 18.70 -5.11
C GLU A 247 0.37 18.42 -4.31
N GLY A 248 0.48 18.47 -2.97
CA GLY A 248 -0.64 18.21 -2.07
C GLY A 248 -1.02 16.73 -1.92
N SER A 249 -0.19 15.80 -2.39
CA SER A 249 -0.35 14.35 -2.17
C SER A 249 0.75 13.78 -1.28
N ASP A 250 0.57 12.55 -0.81
CA ASP A 250 1.55 11.82 0.01
C ASP A 250 2.88 11.57 -0.72
N TRP A 251 2.90 11.66 -2.05
CA TRP A 251 4.09 11.42 -2.88
C TRP A 251 4.89 12.67 -3.22
N GLN A 252 4.52 13.83 -2.69
CA GLN A 252 5.29 15.07 -2.88
C GLN A 252 6.76 14.91 -2.41
N HIS A 253 7.63 15.85 -2.82
CA HIS A 253 9.06 15.84 -2.49
C HIS A 253 9.85 14.59 -2.94
N GLY A 254 9.38 13.85 -3.94
CA GLY A 254 10.12 12.73 -4.52
C GLY A 254 9.78 11.35 -3.96
N ALA A 255 8.78 11.24 -3.08
CA ALA A 255 8.36 9.96 -2.50
C ALA A 255 7.69 9.02 -3.51
N TRP A 256 7.23 9.53 -4.67
CA TRP A 256 6.63 8.71 -5.74
C TRP A 256 7.57 7.61 -6.24
N LYS A 257 8.88 7.86 -6.30
CA LYS A 257 9.83 6.86 -6.81
C LYS A 257 9.87 5.61 -5.93
N ASP A 258 9.70 5.79 -4.62
CA ASP A 258 9.76 4.70 -3.65
C ASP A 258 8.40 3.99 -3.60
N ALA A 259 7.31 4.74 -3.70
CA ALA A 259 5.96 4.18 -3.86
C ALA A 259 5.86 3.29 -5.11
N LEU A 260 6.26 3.78 -6.29
CA LEU A 260 6.20 3.00 -7.53
C LEU A 260 7.03 1.71 -7.46
N ARG A 261 8.13 1.70 -6.72
CA ARG A 261 9.00 0.52 -6.55
C ARG A 261 8.40 -0.59 -5.68
N GLN A 262 7.32 -0.31 -4.96
CA GLN A 262 6.64 -1.28 -4.10
C GLN A 262 5.74 -2.24 -4.89
N CYS A 263 5.58 -2.08 -6.21
CA CYS A 263 4.77 -3.00 -7.00
C CYS A 263 5.38 -4.42 -6.96
N PRO A 264 4.62 -5.44 -6.51
CA PRO A 264 5.15 -6.78 -6.31
C PRO A 264 5.27 -7.58 -7.61
N VAL A 265 4.64 -7.12 -8.70
CA VAL A 265 4.57 -7.89 -9.95
C VAL A 265 5.77 -7.57 -10.86
N PRO A 266 6.62 -8.57 -11.17
CA PRO A 266 7.75 -8.38 -12.05
C PRO A 266 7.31 -7.97 -13.47
N GLY A 267 7.97 -6.95 -14.01
CA GLY A 267 7.72 -6.45 -15.37
C GLY A 267 6.61 -5.42 -15.48
N VAL A 268 5.86 -5.12 -14.40
CA VAL A 268 4.94 -3.97 -14.37
C VAL A 268 5.72 -2.68 -14.10
N MET A 269 6.60 -2.71 -13.08
CA MET A 269 7.49 -1.61 -12.72
C MET A 269 8.94 -1.98 -13.01
N ILE A 270 9.62 -1.18 -13.83
CA ILE A 270 11.00 -1.44 -14.24
C ILE A 270 11.93 -0.38 -13.67
N THR A 271 12.93 -0.85 -12.93
CA THR A 271 13.91 -0.02 -12.20
C THR A 271 15.36 -0.33 -12.59
N ASN A 272 15.55 -1.26 -13.53
CA ASN A 272 16.85 -1.71 -14.02
C ASN A 272 17.65 -0.53 -14.61
N SER A 273 18.85 -0.28 -14.11
CA SER A 273 19.70 0.84 -14.52
C SER A 273 20.08 0.84 -16.00
N GLU A 274 20.05 -0.30 -16.68
CA GLU A 274 20.47 -0.44 -18.08
C GLU A 274 19.50 0.22 -19.06
N ILE A 275 18.20 0.22 -18.73
CA ILE A 275 17.12 0.70 -19.61
C ILE A 275 16.33 1.88 -19.01
N THR A 276 16.63 2.31 -17.78
CA THR A 276 15.88 3.38 -17.09
C THR A 276 16.47 4.78 -17.26
N ARG A 277 17.62 4.93 -17.91
CA ARG A 277 18.17 6.26 -18.25
C ARG A 277 17.61 6.73 -19.59
N LEU A 278 16.63 7.62 -19.52
CA LEU A 278 15.89 8.11 -20.67
C LEU A 278 16.02 9.62 -20.79
N THR A 279 15.95 10.12 -22.02
CA THR A 279 15.91 11.57 -22.29
C THR A 279 14.47 12.05 -22.31
N ILE A 280 14.13 12.92 -21.36
CA ILE A 280 12.80 13.54 -21.23
C ILE A 280 13.02 15.05 -21.22
N ASP A 281 12.32 15.77 -22.10
CA ASP A 281 12.42 17.23 -22.22
C ASP A 281 13.89 17.71 -22.39
N GLY A 282 14.64 16.99 -23.24
CA GLY A 282 16.05 17.27 -23.52
C GLY A 282 17.04 16.87 -22.42
N THR A 283 16.58 16.42 -21.25
CA THR A 283 17.44 16.05 -20.12
C THR A 283 17.49 14.54 -19.93
N GLN A 284 18.69 13.96 -19.85
CA GLN A 284 18.84 12.55 -19.52
C GLN A 284 18.63 12.35 -18.01
N THR A 285 17.63 11.56 -17.65
CA THR A 285 17.27 11.30 -16.24
C THR A 285 16.98 9.83 -16.00
N ARG A 286 17.16 9.39 -14.75
CA ARG A 286 16.80 8.03 -14.34
C ARG A 286 15.33 7.99 -14.00
N CYS A 287 14.60 7.08 -14.63
CA CYS A 287 13.16 6.93 -14.46
C CYS A 287 12.81 5.64 -13.73
N THR A 288 11.60 5.57 -13.19
CA THR A 288 10.88 4.31 -12.97
C THR A 288 9.91 4.15 -14.13
N LEU A 289 9.94 2.99 -14.81
CA LEU A 289 9.08 2.76 -15.97
C LEU A 289 7.86 1.94 -15.56
N ILE A 290 6.70 2.35 -16.04
CA ILE A 290 5.41 1.69 -15.81
C ILE A 290 4.98 1.08 -17.15
N VAL A 291 4.89 -0.24 -17.22
CA VAL A 291 4.37 -0.95 -18.40
C VAL A 291 2.85 -0.93 -18.33
N LEU A 292 2.25 0.00 -19.05
CA LEU A 292 0.83 0.36 -18.89
C LEU A 292 -0.10 -0.81 -19.21
N ASP A 293 0.27 -1.62 -20.19
CA ASP A 293 -0.53 -2.75 -20.62
C ASP A 293 -0.47 -3.93 -19.66
N ARG A 294 0.52 -3.98 -18.75
CA ARG A 294 0.59 -5.01 -17.70
C ARG A 294 0.08 -4.50 -16.36
N TYR A 295 -0.27 -3.22 -16.27
CA TYR A 295 -0.69 -2.62 -15.01
C TYR A 295 -1.95 -3.26 -14.42
N HIS A 296 -2.84 -3.79 -15.27
CA HIS A 296 -4.04 -4.53 -14.85
C HIS A 296 -3.70 -5.89 -14.20
N GLU A 297 -2.53 -6.47 -14.48
CA GLU A 297 -2.04 -7.70 -13.83
C GLU A 297 -1.59 -7.44 -12.38
N ALA A 298 -1.36 -6.17 -12.02
CA ALA A 298 -0.93 -5.81 -10.69
C ALA A 298 -2.11 -5.90 -9.70
N PRO A 299 -1.91 -6.50 -8.50
CA PRO A 299 -2.98 -6.71 -7.54
C PRO A 299 -3.67 -5.39 -7.17
N GLU A 300 -5.00 -5.42 -7.13
CA GLU A 300 -5.79 -4.25 -6.71
C GLU A 300 -5.77 -4.06 -5.19
N LYS A 301 -5.45 -5.13 -4.46
CA LYS A 301 -5.32 -5.25 -3.01
C LYS A 301 -4.03 -6.00 -2.70
#